data_AF-A0A9E4BD51-F1
#
_entry.id   AF-A0A9E4BD51-F1
#
_cell.length_a   1.000
_cell.length_b   1.000
_cell.length_c   1.000
_cell.angle_alpha   90.00
_cell.angle_beta   90.00
_cell.angle_gamma   90.00
#
_symmetry.space_group_name_H-M   'P 1'
#
loop_
_entity.id
_entity.type
_entity.pdbx_description
1 polymer ?
#
loop_
_entity_poly.entity_id
_entity_poly.type
_entity_poly.pdbx_seq_one_letter_code
_entity_poly.pdbx_strand_id
1 'polypeptide(L)'
;MHPGYHSVVLAAMADGIGDLTFASEEWVAVAQDVLSEAVARHAEGLADLGRFSLCEVAHNPPAYLRAGGTLAWHARFDGATVTAEVGELDAGDCDLKLQGDHSIMSNLGRIVSHGKDPAIVAAAQARLQKLSKWHFDGGFPQHVVLGAVLRSLHDAMAPRTMPRFVWMSPEWVSSARHIVSTRAASEKYAEGLKDVVYTFAEEFTDTPRYAFPDGASGGFWVRCDRGAVTVGAGPLPEALQPADTLTKGVYTPVVPVGRTVNAAMTDADRQEQADYSKAAFRRDATTGLPPVAQTSPSEKGPMPPELARVMAPLHDELSKRSSGDLPADYEPNVQPAWAAPLSFDRDAAYDPSWLRYDEVDIYGEPRG
;
A
#
# COMPACT_ATOMS: atom_id res chain seq x y z
N MET A 1 15.71 2.20 -12.60
CA MET A 1 15.27 3.58 -12.21
C MET A 1 16.22 4.67 -12.74
N HIS A 2 15.75 5.47 -13.71
CA HIS A 2 16.44 6.71 -14.11
C HIS A 2 16.43 7.74 -12.96
N PRO A 3 17.51 8.50 -12.76
CA PRO A 3 17.51 9.61 -11.82
C PRO A 3 16.62 10.73 -12.36
N GLY A 4 15.46 10.96 -11.74
CA GLY A 4 14.64 12.16 -12.01
C GLY A 4 13.14 11.96 -12.20
N TYR A 5 12.62 10.73 -12.35
CA TYR A 5 11.18 10.53 -12.27
C TYR A 5 10.75 10.42 -10.81
N HIS A 6 10.39 11.57 -10.23
CA HIS A 6 9.55 11.59 -9.04
C HIS A 6 8.25 10.85 -9.39
N SER A 7 7.91 9.80 -8.63
CA SER A 7 6.64 9.10 -8.82
C SER A 7 5.50 10.12 -8.78
N VAL A 8 4.80 10.30 -9.91
CA VAL A 8 3.69 11.26 -10.04
C VAL A 8 2.60 11.00 -9.00
N VAL A 9 2.41 9.72 -8.64
CA VAL A 9 1.50 9.29 -7.59
C VAL A 9 1.96 9.85 -6.23
N LEU A 10 3.22 9.62 -5.84
CA LEU A 10 3.74 10.15 -4.57
C LEU A 10 3.74 11.68 -4.53
N ALA A 11 3.97 12.35 -5.66
CA ALA A 11 3.94 13.81 -5.73
C ALA A 11 2.53 14.38 -5.49
N ALA A 12 1.48 13.69 -5.96
CA ALA A 12 0.09 14.08 -5.79
C ALA A 12 -0.51 13.68 -4.43
N MET A 13 0.05 12.67 -3.76
CA MET A 13 -0.48 12.18 -2.48
C MET A 13 -0.29 13.16 -1.32
N ALA A 14 -1.16 13.02 -0.32
CA ALA A 14 -0.98 13.64 0.99
C ALA A 14 0.33 13.17 1.64
N ASP A 15 0.96 14.06 2.41
CA ASP A 15 2.13 13.69 3.22
C ASP A 15 1.79 12.63 4.27
N GLY A 16 2.79 11.88 4.71
CA GLY A 16 2.61 10.80 5.68
C GLY A 16 2.13 9.49 5.06
N ILE A 17 1.63 8.59 5.91
CA ILE A 17 1.33 7.19 5.56
C ILE A 17 -0.10 6.74 5.88
N GLY A 18 -0.95 7.66 6.35
CA GLY A 18 -2.30 7.34 6.83
C GLY A 18 -2.33 6.39 8.03
N ASP A 19 -3.48 6.35 8.69
CA ASP A 19 -3.76 5.57 9.88
C ASP A 19 -5.08 4.79 9.80
N LEU A 20 -5.92 5.09 8.81
CA LEU A 20 -7.24 4.48 8.62
C LEU A 20 -7.30 3.68 7.31
N THR A 21 -7.69 2.41 7.37
CA THR A 21 -7.93 1.61 6.16
C THR A 21 -9.17 2.13 5.44
N PHE A 22 -9.03 2.44 4.15
CA PHE A 22 -10.15 2.87 3.30
C PHE A 22 -11.38 1.96 3.45
N ALA A 23 -12.56 2.58 3.65
CA ALA A 23 -13.87 1.94 3.83
C ALA A 23 -13.99 0.99 5.05
N SER A 24 -13.03 0.99 5.98
CA SER A 24 -13.21 0.34 7.29
C SER A 24 -14.18 1.13 8.19
N GLU A 25 -14.69 0.49 9.25
CA GLU A 25 -15.59 1.14 10.21
C GLU A 25 -15.03 2.45 10.77
N GLU A 26 -13.74 2.44 11.15
CA GLU A 26 -13.04 3.60 11.71
C GLU A 26 -12.88 4.71 10.67
N TRP A 27 -12.61 4.35 9.41
CA TRP A 27 -12.52 5.30 8.30
C TRP A 27 -13.88 5.96 8.03
N VAL A 28 -14.96 5.16 7.99
CA VAL A 28 -16.32 5.66 7.73
C VAL A 28 -16.81 6.56 8.86
N ALA A 29 -16.51 6.23 10.11
CA ALA A 29 -16.84 7.09 11.25
C ALA A 29 -16.20 8.48 11.11
N VAL A 30 -14.92 8.57 10.73
CA VAL A 30 -14.26 9.85 10.49
C VAL A 30 -14.80 10.54 9.24
N ALA A 31 -15.10 9.78 8.18
CA ALA A 31 -15.69 10.32 6.96
C ALA A 31 -17.07 10.93 7.22
N GLN A 32 -17.89 10.35 8.10
CA GLN A 32 -19.19 10.90 8.52
C GLN A 32 -19.04 12.29 9.16
N ASP A 33 -18.08 12.45 10.08
CA ASP A 33 -17.83 13.73 10.75
C ASP A 33 -17.38 14.80 9.74
N VAL A 34 -16.43 14.44 8.86
CA VAL A 34 -15.91 15.31 7.80
C VAL A 34 -17.01 15.70 6.81
N LEU A 35 -17.84 14.75 6.38
CA LEU A 35 -18.97 15.00 5.48
C LEU A 35 -20.00 15.92 6.14
N SER A 36 -20.34 15.67 7.40
CA SER A 36 -21.31 16.49 8.14
C SER A 36 -20.84 17.94 8.26
N GLU A 37 -19.56 18.15 8.56
CA GLU A 37 -18.97 19.49 8.62
C GLU A 37 -18.97 20.17 7.24
N ALA A 38 -18.58 19.43 6.18
CA ALA A 38 -18.57 19.95 4.82
C ALA A 38 -19.99 20.34 4.35
N VAL A 39 -20.99 19.49 4.59
CA VAL A 39 -22.40 19.76 4.26
C VAL A 39 -22.91 20.97 5.04
N ALA A 40 -22.60 21.08 6.33
CA ALA A 40 -23.00 22.23 7.15
C ALA A 40 -22.42 23.56 6.62
N ARG A 41 -21.14 23.57 6.19
CA ARG A 41 -20.51 24.75 5.57
C ARG A 41 -21.13 25.14 4.22
N HIS A 42 -21.79 24.20 3.54
CA HIS A 42 -22.38 24.38 2.22
C HIS A 42 -23.91 24.32 2.21
N ALA A 43 -24.56 24.39 3.38
CA ALA A 43 -25.99 24.10 3.54
C ALA A 43 -26.91 24.91 2.60
N GLU A 44 -26.68 26.22 2.46
CA GLU A 44 -27.48 27.07 1.55
C GLU A 44 -27.37 26.62 0.09
N GLY A 45 -26.17 26.21 -0.33
CA GLY A 45 -25.90 25.76 -1.68
C GLY A 45 -26.34 24.32 -1.96
N LEU A 46 -26.85 23.59 -0.97
CA LEU A 46 -27.39 22.23 -1.12
C LEU A 46 -28.92 22.20 -1.00
N ALA A 47 -29.57 23.35 -0.84
CA ALA A 47 -31.01 23.44 -0.59
C ALA A 47 -31.86 22.84 -1.73
N ASP A 48 -31.37 22.88 -2.97
CA ASP A 48 -32.02 22.35 -4.17
C ASP A 48 -31.48 20.97 -4.61
N LEU A 49 -30.54 20.37 -3.87
CA LEU A 49 -29.99 19.06 -4.20
C LEU A 49 -31.06 17.96 -4.23
N GLY A 50 -32.04 18.03 -3.32
CA GLY A 50 -32.95 16.91 -3.06
C GLY A 50 -32.21 15.73 -2.44
N ARG A 51 -32.52 14.51 -2.89
CA ARG A 51 -31.85 13.29 -2.42
C ARG A 51 -30.75 12.87 -3.38
N PHE A 52 -29.61 12.48 -2.83
CA PHE A 52 -28.53 11.87 -3.58
C PHE A 52 -27.82 10.83 -2.73
N SER A 53 -27.37 9.74 -3.33
CA SER A 53 -26.69 8.64 -2.66
C SER A 53 -25.49 8.16 -3.47
N LEU A 54 -24.39 7.89 -2.78
CA LEU A 54 -23.20 7.29 -3.37
C LEU A 54 -22.78 6.06 -2.58
N CYS A 55 -22.22 5.07 -3.27
CA CYS A 55 -21.67 3.86 -2.68
C CYS A 55 -20.34 3.54 -3.36
N GLU A 56 -19.30 3.30 -2.58
CA GLU A 56 -18.01 2.83 -3.07
C GLU A 56 -17.74 1.43 -2.54
N VAL A 57 -17.47 0.48 -3.44
CA VAL A 57 -17.20 -0.92 -3.13
C VAL A 57 -15.78 -1.28 -3.55
N ALA A 58 -14.93 -1.53 -2.57
CA ALA A 58 -13.54 -1.88 -2.76
C ALA A 58 -13.34 -3.40 -2.62
N HIS A 59 -13.01 -4.06 -3.73
CA HIS A 59 -12.73 -5.49 -3.81
C HIS A 59 -11.31 -5.82 -3.34
N ASN A 60 -11.08 -7.06 -2.90
CA ASN A 60 -9.76 -7.52 -2.44
C ASN A 60 -9.16 -6.70 -1.26
N PRO A 61 -9.92 -6.43 -0.19
CA PRO A 61 -9.38 -5.76 0.99
C PRO A 61 -8.25 -6.60 1.62
N PRO A 62 -7.41 -5.99 2.50
CA PRO A 62 -6.36 -6.73 3.17
C PRO A 62 -6.90 -7.90 4.00
N ALA A 63 -6.37 -9.10 3.79
CA ALA A 63 -6.84 -10.32 4.44
C ALA A 63 -6.69 -10.30 5.98
N TYR A 64 -5.71 -9.57 6.52
CA TYR A 64 -5.53 -9.40 7.97
C TYR A 64 -6.73 -8.74 8.66
N LEU A 65 -7.58 -8.02 7.92
CA LEU A 65 -8.80 -7.41 8.45
C LEU A 65 -9.93 -8.42 8.66
N ARG A 66 -9.85 -9.60 8.04
CA ARG A 66 -10.90 -10.63 8.09
C ARG A 66 -12.28 -10.10 7.69
N ALA A 67 -12.32 -9.15 6.76
CA ALA A 67 -13.54 -8.47 6.30
C ALA A 67 -14.26 -9.19 5.14
N GLY A 68 -13.72 -10.31 4.65
CA GLY A 68 -14.21 -11.00 3.46
C GLY A 68 -13.71 -10.37 2.15
N GLY A 69 -14.47 -10.56 1.07
CA GLY A 69 -14.05 -10.17 -0.29
C GLY A 69 -14.14 -8.67 -0.61
N THR A 70 -14.86 -7.87 0.20
CA THR A 70 -15.09 -6.45 -0.06
C THR A 70 -15.07 -5.61 1.23
N LEU A 71 -14.67 -4.35 1.09
CA LEU A 71 -15.02 -3.27 2.02
C LEU A 71 -15.86 -2.25 1.26
N ALA A 72 -16.97 -1.82 1.84
CA ALA A 72 -17.85 -0.87 1.20
C ALA A 72 -18.32 0.19 2.18
N TRP A 73 -18.62 1.37 1.65
CA TRP A 73 -19.28 2.43 2.39
C TRP A 73 -20.23 3.16 1.46
N HIS A 74 -21.17 3.89 2.06
CA HIS A 74 -22.08 4.73 1.31
C HIS A 74 -22.39 6.01 2.06
N ALA A 75 -22.79 7.04 1.33
CA ALA A 75 -23.37 8.25 1.89
C ALA A 75 -24.73 8.57 1.27
N ARG A 76 -25.66 9.04 2.09
CA ARG A 76 -26.98 9.54 1.67
C ARG A 76 -27.12 10.99 2.06
N PHE A 77 -27.38 11.83 1.07
CA PHE A 77 -27.67 13.24 1.20
C PHE A 77 -29.18 13.46 1.08
N ASP A 78 -29.75 14.26 1.98
CA ASP A 78 -31.10 14.82 1.87
C ASP A 78 -30.98 16.33 2.09
N GLY A 79 -30.80 17.06 0.99
CA GLY A 79 -30.44 18.48 0.97
C GLY A 79 -29.17 18.76 1.76
N ALA A 80 -29.31 19.53 2.84
CA ALA A 80 -28.23 19.93 3.73
C ALA A 80 -27.98 18.96 4.89
N THR A 81 -28.35 17.68 4.75
CA THR A 81 -28.08 16.62 5.73
C THR A 81 -27.40 15.44 5.05
N VAL A 82 -26.53 14.74 5.77
CA VAL A 82 -25.79 13.58 5.26
C VAL A 82 -25.61 12.52 6.34
N THR A 83 -25.76 11.26 5.94
CA THR A 83 -25.29 10.11 6.70
C THR A 83 -24.31 9.30 5.86
N ALA A 84 -23.31 8.72 6.51
CA ALA A 84 -22.32 7.83 5.93
C ALA A 84 -22.23 6.58 6.80
N GLU A 85 -22.31 5.42 6.18
CA GLU A 85 -22.40 4.13 6.86
C GLU A 85 -21.53 3.10 6.15
N VAL A 86 -21.10 2.10 6.92
CA VAL A 86 -20.38 0.93 6.40
C VAL A 86 -21.37 0.02 5.68
N GLY A 87 -20.91 -0.60 4.62
CA GLY A 87 -21.68 -1.57 3.84
C GLY A 87 -22.06 -1.04 2.46
N GLU A 88 -22.40 -2.00 1.62
CA GLU A 88 -22.78 -1.79 0.24
C GLU A 88 -24.27 -1.48 0.13
N LEU A 89 -24.62 -0.53 -0.74
CA LEU A 89 -25.99 -0.33 -1.18
C LEU A 89 -26.31 -1.18 -2.40
N ASP A 90 -27.55 -1.65 -2.45
CA ASP A 90 -28.11 -2.22 -3.67
C ASP A 90 -28.08 -1.17 -4.79
N ALA A 91 -27.83 -1.61 -6.02
CA ALA A 91 -27.69 -0.70 -7.16
C ALA A 91 -28.95 0.14 -7.42
N GLY A 92 -30.14 -0.35 -7.03
CA GLY A 92 -31.41 0.38 -7.15
C GLY A 92 -31.60 1.47 -6.10
N ASP A 93 -30.82 1.44 -5.01
CA ASP A 93 -30.90 2.37 -3.89
C ASP A 93 -29.74 3.38 -3.89
N CYS A 94 -29.00 3.45 -5.01
CA CYS A 94 -27.80 4.25 -5.14
C CYS A 94 -27.81 5.08 -6.43
N ASP A 95 -27.62 6.40 -6.33
CA ASP A 95 -27.54 7.28 -7.51
C ASP A 95 -26.19 7.17 -8.22
N LEU A 96 -25.12 6.87 -7.48
CA LEU A 96 -23.80 6.56 -8.00
C LEU A 96 -23.16 5.40 -7.23
N LYS A 97 -22.93 4.27 -7.88
CA LYS A 97 -22.13 3.17 -7.32
C LYS A 97 -20.81 3.04 -8.08
N LEU A 98 -19.70 3.07 -7.36
CA LEU A 98 -18.35 2.88 -7.86
C LEU A 98 -17.78 1.59 -7.31
N GLN A 99 -17.18 0.76 -8.17
CA GLN A 99 -16.47 -0.44 -7.73
C GLN A 99 -15.10 -0.56 -8.39
N GLY A 100 -14.10 -1.00 -7.62
CA GLY A 100 -12.74 -1.26 -8.07
C GLY A 100 -11.90 -2.03 -7.04
N ASP A 101 -10.63 -2.27 -7.34
CA ASP A 101 -9.71 -2.92 -6.42
C ASP A 101 -9.33 -1.99 -5.24
N HIS A 102 -9.34 -2.54 -4.02
CA HIS A 102 -9.09 -1.82 -2.78
C HIS A 102 -7.72 -1.14 -2.74
N SER A 103 -6.69 -1.79 -3.27
CA SER A 103 -5.34 -1.19 -3.27
C SER A 103 -5.28 0.05 -4.18
N ILE A 104 -6.05 0.06 -5.26
CA ILE A 104 -6.12 1.19 -6.19
C ILE A 104 -7.02 2.29 -5.63
N MET A 105 -8.18 1.93 -5.07
CA MET A 105 -9.10 2.89 -4.44
C MET A 105 -8.48 3.58 -3.24
N SER A 106 -7.79 2.85 -2.36
CA SER A 106 -7.07 3.44 -1.22
C SER A 106 -5.98 4.42 -1.66
N ASN A 107 -5.26 4.12 -2.74
CA ASN A 107 -4.27 5.05 -3.30
C ASN A 107 -4.90 6.28 -3.97
N LEU A 108 -6.01 6.12 -4.69
CA LEU A 108 -6.78 7.25 -5.23
C LEU A 108 -7.30 8.13 -4.10
N GLY A 109 -7.80 7.53 -3.01
CA GLY A 109 -8.26 8.21 -1.81
C GLY A 109 -7.17 8.97 -1.03
N ARG A 110 -5.91 8.93 -1.46
CA ARG A 110 -4.80 9.72 -0.91
C ARG A 110 -4.38 10.89 -1.79
N ILE A 111 -4.90 11.01 -3.00
CA ILE A 111 -4.58 12.13 -3.89
C ILE A 111 -5.17 13.40 -3.29
N VAL A 112 -4.38 14.46 -3.19
CA VAL A 112 -4.86 15.77 -2.74
C VAL A 112 -5.00 16.68 -3.94
N SER A 113 -6.17 17.27 -4.11
CA SER A 113 -6.41 18.25 -5.17
C SER A 113 -5.92 19.64 -4.75
N HIS A 114 -6.26 20.07 -3.52
CA HIS A 114 -5.89 21.39 -3.04
C HIS A 114 -4.37 21.56 -2.81
N GLY A 115 -3.80 22.65 -3.31
CA GLY A 115 -2.39 22.97 -3.09
C GLY A 115 -1.38 22.13 -3.89
N LYS A 116 -1.86 21.21 -4.75
CA LYS A 116 -1.03 20.43 -5.68
C LYS A 116 -1.17 20.95 -7.10
N ASP A 117 -0.17 20.69 -7.94
CA ASP A 117 -0.24 21.00 -9.38
C ASP A 117 -1.34 20.14 -10.05
N PRO A 118 -2.36 20.75 -10.67
CA PRO A 118 -3.44 20.01 -11.33
C PRO A 118 -2.96 19.02 -12.39
N ALA A 119 -1.86 19.31 -13.10
CA ALA A 119 -1.31 18.39 -14.10
C ALA A 119 -0.74 17.12 -13.44
N ILE A 120 -0.10 17.25 -12.28
CA ILE A 120 0.42 16.13 -11.51
C ILE A 120 -0.73 15.30 -10.92
N VAL A 121 -1.77 15.96 -10.39
CA VAL A 121 -2.98 15.30 -9.87
C VAL A 121 -3.65 14.49 -10.97
N ALA A 122 -3.89 15.09 -12.14
CA ALA A 122 -4.51 14.41 -13.27
C ALA A 122 -3.65 13.23 -13.76
N ALA A 123 -2.33 13.38 -13.84
CA ALA A 123 -1.43 12.29 -14.23
C ALA A 123 -1.45 11.12 -13.23
N ALA A 124 -1.47 11.41 -11.92
CA ALA A 124 -1.57 10.40 -10.87
C ALA A 124 -2.90 9.64 -10.92
N GLN A 125 -4.02 10.36 -11.07
CA GLN A 125 -5.35 9.77 -11.22
C GLN A 125 -5.42 8.89 -12.48
N ALA A 126 -4.95 9.38 -13.62
CA ALA A 126 -4.94 8.64 -14.87
C ALA A 126 -4.09 7.37 -14.77
N ARG A 127 -2.91 7.42 -14.12
CA ARG A 127 -2.10 6.23 -13.87
C ARG A 127 -2.87 5.20 -13.04
N LEU A 128 -3.40 5.59 -11.88
CA LEU A 128 -4.08 4.66 -10.97
C LEU A 128 -5.36 4.08 -11.57
N GLN A 129 -6.15 4.88 -12.30
CA GLN A 129 -7.36 4.43 -12.96
C GLN A 129 -7.12 3.33 -13.99
N LYS A 130 -5.93 3.26 -14.60
CA LYS A 130 -5.57 2.16 -15.52
C LYS A 130 -5.33 0.82 -14.81
N LEU A 131 -5.03 0.82 -13.51
CA LEU A 131 -4.58 -0.37 -12.79
C LEU A 131 -5.73 -1.26 -12.31
N SER A 132 -6.94 -0.72 -12.23
CA SER A 132 -8.17 -1.44 -11.84
C SER A 132 -9.11 -1.54 -13.02
N LYS A 133 -9.90 -2.63 -13.06
CA LYS A 133 -11.19 -2.63 -13.75
C LYS A 133 -12.19 -1.88 -12.88
N TRP A 134 -13.04 -1.08 -13.51
CA TRP A 134 -13.99 -0.23 -12.82
C TRP A 134 -15.40 -0.56 -13.29
N HIS A 135 -16.31 -0.67 -12.33
CA HIS A 135 -17.74 -0.71 -12.60
C HIS A 135 -18.41 0.52 -12.01
N PHE A 136 -19.25 1.16 -12.83
CA PHE A 136 -20.00 2.34 -12.45
C PHE A 136 -21.47 2.11 -12.76
N ASP A 137 -22.32 2.24 -11.75
CA ASP A 137 -23.77 2.30 -11.91
C ASP A 137 -24.25 3.72 -11.58
N GLY A 138 -25.19 4.24 -12.36
CA GLY A 138 -25.70 5.59 -12.20
C GLY A 138 -24.78 6.67 -12.77
N GLY A 139 -24.80 7.87 -12.18
CA GLY A 139 -24.14 9.04 -12.75
C GLY A 139 -23.47 9.94 -11.72
N PHE A 140 -22.29 10.46 -12.06
CA PHE A 140 -21.62 11.45 -11.22
C PHE A 140 -22.51 12.70 -11.03
N PRO A 141 -22.56 13.26 -9.81
CA PRO A 141 -23.42 14.39 -9.53
C PRO A 141 -22.98 15.61 -10.34
N GLN A 142 -23.92 16.19 -11.09
CA GLN A 142 -23.70 17.44 -11.82
C GLN A 142 -23.87 18.68 -10.92
N HIS A 143 -24.34 18.47 -9.69
CA HIS A 143 -24.56 19.52 -8.72
C HIS A 143 -23.22 20.10 -8.22
N VAL A 144 -22.90 21.34 -8.61
CA VAL A 144 -21.59 21.97 -8.38
C VAL A 144 -21.20 22.00 -6.89
N VAL A 145 -22.14 22.34 -6.01
CA VAL A 145 -21.90 22.41 -4.56
C VAL A 145 -21.65 21.02 -3.95
N LEU A 146 -22.44 20.01 -4.31
CA LEU A 146 -22.16 18.62 -3.92
C LEU A 146 -20.78 18.17 -4.40
N GLY A 147 -20.38 18.52 -5.63
CA GLY A 147 -19.02 18.28 -6.11
C GLY A 147 -17.93 18.94 -5.25
N ALA A 148 -18.19 20.14 -4.69
CA ALA A 148 -17.28 20.79 -3.75
C ALA A 148 -17.24 20.11 -2.38
N VAL A 149 -18.37 19.63 -1.87
CA VAL A 149 -18.47 18.83 -0.65
C VAL A 149 -17.67 17.53 -0.77
N LEU A 150 -17.86 16.78 -1.86
CA LEU A 150 -17.14 15.52 -2.10
C LEU A 150 -15.63 15.73 -2.25
N ARG A 151 -15.19 16.80 -2.92
CA ARG A 151 -13.76 17.17 -2.95
C ARG A 151 -13.23 17.54 -1.57
N SER A 152 -14.01 18.24 -0.76
CA SER A 152 -13.62 18.60 0.60
C SER A 152 -13.46 17.37 1.49
N LEU A 153 -14.38 16.39 1.37
CA LEU A 153 -14.24 15.08 2.00
C LEU A 153 -12.94 14.40 1.56
N HIS A 154 -12.74 14.28 0.24
CA HIS A 154 -11.60 13.58 -0.32
C HIS A 154 -10.27 14.15 0.19
N ASP A 155 -10.06 15.46 0.07
CA ASP A 155 -8.83 16.12 0.50
C ASP A 155 -8.61 16.02 2.03
N ALA A 156 -9.69 16.04 2.83
CA ALA A 156 -9.61 15.90 4.29
C ALA A 156 -9.29 14.46 4.74
N MET A 157 -9.79 13.45 4.01
CA MET A 157 -9.52 12.04 4.31
C MET A 157 -8.18 11.56 3.75
N ALA A 158 -7.65 12.18 2.70
CA ALA A 158 -6.38 11.82 2.06
C ALA A 158 -5.16 11.61 3.00
N PRO A 159 -4.90 12.47 4.00
CA PRO A 159 -3.81 12.24 4.96
C PRO A 159 -4.09 11.11 5.96
N ARG A 160 -5.36 10.71 6.14
CA ARG A 160 -5.79 9.65 7.06
C ARG A 160 -5.89 8.29 6.37
N THR A 161 -6.21 8.27 5.10
CA THR A 161 -6.33 7.03 4.32
C THR A 161 -4.97 6.35 4.16
N MET A 162 -4.90 5.08 4.57
CA MET A 162 -3.71 4.25 4.45
C MET A 162 -3.51 3.80 2.98
N PRO A 163 -2.34 4.03 2.36
CA PRO A 163 -2.05 3.57 1.00
C PRO A 163 -1.75 2.08 0.97
N ARG A 164 -1.85 1.46 -0.21
CA ARG A 164 -1.38 0.10 -0.44
C ARG A 164 -0.60 -0.01 -1.73
N PHE A 165 0.64 -0.46 -1.64
CA PHE A 165 1.55 -0.58 -2.79
C PHE A 165 2.07 -2.01 -2.92
N VAL A 166 2.49 -2.36 -4.14
CA VAL A 166 3.19 -3.61 -4.38
C VAL A 166 4.47 -3.66 -3.53
N TRP A 167 4.69 -4.80 -2.87
CA TRP A 167 5.81 -4.99 -1.95
C TRP A 167 7.16 -4.63 -2.61
N MET A 168 8.04 -3.95 -1.87
CA MET A 168 9.36 -3.50 -2.32
C MET A 168 9.40 -2.56 -3.55
N SER A 169 8.24 -2.09 -4.04
CA SER A 169 8.19 -1.03 -5.05
C SER A 169 8.72 0.31 -4.48
N PRO A 170 9.15 1.26 -5.33
CA PRO A 170 9.58 2.57 -4.86
C PRO A 170 8.53 3.29 -4.00
N GLU A 171 7.25 3.16 -4.36
CA GLU A 171 6.13 3.69 -3.59
C GLU A 171 5.98 3.02 -2.21
N TRP A 172 6.16 1.70 -2.12
CA TRP A 172 6.18 0.98 -0.84
C TRP A 172 7.35 1.44 0.05
N VAL A 173 8.54 1.60 -0.53
CA VAL A 173 9.73 2.10 0.18
C VAL A 173 9.56 3.55 0.65
N SER A 174 8.73 4.35 -0.01
CA SER A 174 8.37 5.69 0.48
C SER A 174 7.70 5.63 1.86
N SER A 175 6.83 4.64 2.10
CA SER A 175 6.22 4.41 3.41
C SER A 175 7.27 4.03 4.45
N ALA A 176 8.22 3.16 4.07
CA ALA A 176 9.31 2.75 4.94
C ALA A 176 10.20 3.94 5.33
N ARG A 177 10.54 4.79 4.36
CA ARG A 177 11.28 6.03 4.60
C ARG A 177 10.56 6.92 5.61
N HIS A 178 9.26 7.15 5.43
CA HIS A 178 8.49 7.96 6.37
C HIS A 178 8.51 7.36 7.79
N ILE A 179 8.24 6.05 7.93
CA ILE A 179 8.22 5.36 9.23
C ILE A 179 9.59 5.46 9.92
N VAL A 180 10.65 5.06 9.21
CA VAL A 180 12.00 4.97 9.79
C VAL A 180 12.55 6.36 10.10
N SER A 181 12.45 7.32 9.18
CA SER A 181 13.00 8.66 9.38
C SER A 181 12.25 9.43 10.49
N THR A 182 10.91 9.38 10.53
CA THR A 182 10.13 10.04 11.59
C THR A 182 10.44 9.45 12.97
N ARG A 183 10.57 8.13 13.07
CA ARG A 183 10.96 7.47 14.32
C ARG A 183 12.38 7.85 14.71
N ALA A 184 13.34 7.73 13.80
CA ALA A 184 14.74 8.07 14.07
C ALA A 184 14.92 9.52 14.55
N ALA A 185 14.13 10.46 14.02
CA ALA A 185 14.18 11.87 14.40
C ALA A 185 13.44 12.20 15.71
N SER A 186 12.61 11.29 16.23
CA SER A 186 11.85 11.56 17.46
C SER A 186 12.74 11.61 18.70
N GLU A 187 12.36 12.41 19.70
CA GLU A 187 13.08 12.55 20.98
C GLU A 187 13.35 11.21 21.66
N LYS A 188 12.47 10.22 21.45
CA LYS A 188 12.58 8.88 21.99
C LYS A 188 13.80 8.10 21.48
N TYR A 189 14.23 8.32 20.23
CA TYR A 189 15.26 7.50 19.59
C TYR A 189 16.49 8.30 19.12
N ALA A 190 16.35 9.59 18.84
CA ALA A 190 17.39 10.40 18.21
C ALA A 190 18.73 10.37 18.97
N GLU A 191 18.70 10.43 20.31
CA GLU A 191 19.92 10.41 21.14
C GLU A 191 20.72 9.13 20.95
N GLY A 192 20.04 7.97 20.96
CA GLY A 192 20.69 6.66 20.84
C GLY A 192 21.32 6.39 19.47
N LEU A 193 20.97 7.18 18.45
CA LEU A 193 21.48 7.02 17.09
C LEU A 193 22.73 7.87 16.79
N LYS A 194 23.11 8.81 17.67
CA LYS A 194 24.19 9.79 17.40
C LYS A 194 25.55 9.16 17.09
N ASP A 195 25.84 8.00 17.64
CA ASP A 195 27.10 7.28 17.41
C ASP A 195 26.93 6.04 16.51
N VAL A 196 25.72 5.81 16.00
CA VAL A 196 25.41 4.65 15.16
C VAL A 196 25.87 4.93 13.72
N VAL A 197 26.73 4.07 13.21
CA VAL A 197 27.01 3.96 11.78
C VAL A 197 26.64 2.54 11.37
N TYR A 198 25.58 2.37 10.59
CA TYR A 198 25.11 1.05 10.18
C TYR A 198 24.33 1.06 8.86
N THR A 199 24.54 0.05 8.01
CA THR A 199 23.84 -0.14 6.74
C THR A 199 23.16 -1.50 6.71
N PHE A 200 21.83 -1.49 6.65
CA PHE A 200 20.98 -2.66 6.43
C PHE A 200 20.46 -2.65 4.99
N ALA A 201 20.44 -3.80 4.32
CA ALA A 201 19.89 -3.93 2.97
C ALA A 201 19.16 -5.26 2.76
N GLU A 202 18.06 -5.20 2.00
CA GLU A 202 17.38 -6.36 1.43
C GLU A 202 17.29 -6.20 -0.09
N GLU A 203 17.63 -7.26 -0.83
CA GLU A 203 17.63 -7.29 -2.29
C GLU A 203 17.02 -8.59 -2.79
N PHE A 204 16.03 -8.49 -3.67
CA PHE A 204 15.29 -9.61 -4.22
C PHE A 204 15.34 -9.63 -5.75
N THR A 205 15.79 -10.75 -6.30
CA THR A 205 15.90 -11.00 -7.75
C THR A 205 14.66 -11.72 -8.29
N ASP A 206 14.59 -11.90 -9.60
CA ASP A 206 13.48 -12.59 -10.29
C ASP A 206 12.11 -11.96 -9.96
N THR A 207 12.10 -10.63 -9.92
CA THR A 207 10.92 -9.83 -9.69
C THR A 207 9.89 -9.96 -10.80
N PRO A 208 8.59 -9.89 -10.49
CA PRO A 208 7.55 -9.96 -11.51
C PRO A 208 7.56 -8.71 -12.40
N ARG A 209 7.33 -8.89 -13.70
CA ARG A 209 7.43 -7.80 -14.69
C ARG A 209 6.35 -6.74 -14.51
N TYR A 210 5.18 -7.12 -13.99
CA TYR A 210 4.14 -6.12 -13.71
C TYR A 210 4.58 -5.09 -12.66
N ALA A 211 5.42 -5.47 -11.69
CA ALA A 211 5.88 -4.58 -10.63
C ALA A 211 7.26 -3.96 -10.91
N PHE A 212 8.12 -4.69 -11.61
CA PHE A 212 9.49 -4.30 -11.96
C PHE A 212 9.71 -4.49 -13.46
N PRO A 213 9.10 -3.63 -14.31
CA PRO A 213 9.07 -3.80 -15.77
C PRO A 213 10.44 -3.66 -16.43
N ASP A 214 11.38 -2.96 -15.79
CA ASP A 214 12.77 -2.85 -16.24
C ASP A 214 13.64 -4.06 -15.81
N GLY A 215 13.05 -5.05 -15.14
CA GLY A 215 13.75 -6.21 -14.59
C GLY A 215 14.63 -5.87 -13.37
N ALA A 216 14.48 -4.68 -12.79
CA ALA A 216 15.24 -4.30 -11.60
C ALA A 216 14.89 -5.17 -10.39
N SER A 217 15.88 -5.43 -9.55
CA SER A 217 15.66 -6.08 -8.26
C SER A 217 14.77 -5.24 -7.35
N GLY A 218 13.83 -5.90 -6.68
CA GLY A 218 13.08 -5.31 -5.57
C GLY A 218 14.01 -5.17 -4.39
N GLY A 219 13.95 -4.06 -3.66
CA GLY A 219 14.86 -3.90 -2.54
C GLY A 219 14.58 -2.67 -1.70
N PHE A 220 15.14 -2.72 -0.49
CA PHE A 220 15.01 -1.70 0.53
C PHE A 220 16.30 -1.66 1.33
N TRP A 221 16.82 -0.47 1.57
CA TRP A 221 18.00 -0.30 2.42
C TRP A 221 17.87 0.90 3.35
N VAL A 222 18.54 0.78 4.49
CA VAL A 222 18.60 1.81 5.54
C VAL A 222 20.06 2.05 5.89
N ARG A 223 20.51 3.29 5.77
CA ARG A 223 21.81 3.74 6.27
C ARG A 223 21.59 4.70 7.43
N CYS A 224 22.12 4.36 8.59
CA CYS A 224 22.30 5.27 9.72
C CYS A 224 23.76 5.73 9.73
N ASP A 225 23.99 7.05 9.77
CA ASP A 225 25.31 7.65 9.93
C ASP A 225 25.19 8.79 10.95
N ARG A 226 25.54 8.47 12.21
CA ARG A 226 25.59 9.40 13.34
C ARG A 226 24.31 10.21 13.51
N GLY A 227 23.19 9.51 13.62
CA GLY A 227 21.85 10.08 13.77
C GLY A 227 21.15 10.42 12.45
N ALA A 228 21.87 10.59 11.34
CA ALA A 228 21.25 10.77 10.03
C ALA A 228 20.81 9.42 9.47
N VAL A 229 19.50 9.25 9.22
CA VAL A 229 18.95 8.03 8.63
C VAL A 229 18.48 8.29 7.20
N THR A 230 19.03 7.54 6.26
CA THR A 230 18.67 7.55 4.84
C THR A 230 18.06 6.21 4.46
N VAL A 231 16.98 6.25 3.68
CA VAL A 231 16.25 5.08 3.21
C VAL A 231 16.08 5.14 1.71
N GLY A 232 16.43 4.07 1.01
CA GLY A 232 16.30 3.97 -0.43
C GLY A 232 15.71 2.65 -0.92
N ALA A 233 15.26 2.68 -2.17
CA ALA A 233 14.63 1.58 -2.87
C ALA A 233 15.62 0.90 -3.82
N GLY A 234 15.37 -0.37 -4.11
CA GLY A 234 16.21 -1.20 -4.96
C GLY A 234 17.49 -1.67 -4.26
N PRO A 235 18.48 -2.17 -5.02
CA PRO A 235 19.74 -2.63 -4.47
C PRO A 235 20.55 -1.50 -3.81
N LEU A 236 21.38 -1.85 -2.83
CA LEU A 236 22.24 -0.89 -2.14
C LEU A 236 23.24 -0.27 -3.15
N PRO A 237 23.28 1.07 -3.30
CA PRO A 237 24.21 1.75 -4.20
C PRO A 237 25.67 1.39 -3.90
N GLU A 238 26.50 1.26 -4.93
CA GLU A 238 27.91 0.89 -4.82
C GLU A 238 28.70 1.79 -3.85
N ALA A 239 28.43 3.09 -3.86
CA ALA A 239 29.05 4.06 -2.94
C ALA A 239 28.69 3.86 -1.45
N LEU A 240 27.68 3.04 -1.15
CA LEU A 240 27.24 2.70 0.21
C LEU A 240 27.59 1.25 0.59
N GLN A 241 28.19 0.47 -0.31
CA GLN A 241 28.64 -0.89 -0.04
C GLN A 241 29.97 -0.91 0.73
N PRO A 242 30.26 -2.00 1.47
CA PRO A 242 29.39 -3.15 1.75
C PRO A 242 28.27 -2.84 2.76
N ALA A 243 27.18 -3.61 2.71
CA ALA A 243 26.17 -3.60 3.78
C ALA A 243 26.72 -4.25 5.05
N ASP A 244 26.24 -3.84 6.22
CA ASP A 244 26.52 -4.50 7.50
C ASP A 244 25.61 -5.71 7.73
N THR A 245 24.38 -5.66 7.22
CA THR A 245 23.51 -6.82 7.07
C THR A 245 22.86 -6.80 5.71
N LEU A 246 22.90 -7.93 5.01
CA LEU A 246 22.32 -8.13 3.70
C LEU A 246 21.42 -9.36 3.72
N THR A 247 20.13 -9.17 3.46
CA THR A 247 19.23 -10.24 3.03
C THR A 247 19.22 -10.24 1.50
N LYS A 248 19.53 -11.37 0.86
CA LYS A 248 19.45 -11.51 -0.59
C LYS A 248 18.76 -12.81 -0.99
N GLY A 249 17.84 -12.75 -1.96
CA GLY A 249 17.16 -13.95 -2.42
C GLY A 249 16.24 -13.75 -3.61
N VAL A 250 15.46 -14.79 -3.93
CA VAL A 250 14.43 -14.75 -4.97
C VAL A 250 13.19 -14.07 -4.40
N TYR A 251 12.56 -13.19 -5.18
CA TYR A 251 11.38 -12.41 -4.78
C TYR A 251 10.21 -13.32 -4.39
N THR A 252 9.80 -14.21 -5.29
CA THR A 252 8.60 -15.05 -5.16
C THR A 252 8.45 -15.80 -3.83
N PRO A 253 9.43 -16.59 -3.34
CA PRO A 253 9.28 -17.31 -2.08
C PRO A 253 9.21 -16.39 -0.84
N VAL A 254 9.63 -15.13 -0.94
CA VAL A 254 9.65 -14.19 0.19
C VAL A 254 8.36 -13.40 0.31
N VAL A 255 7.70 -13.09 -0.82
CA VAL A 255 6.54 -12.20 -0.86
C VAL A 255 5.47 -12.56 0.18
N PRO A 256 5.04 -13.83 0.34
CA PRO A 256 4.07 -14.18 1.37
C PRO A 256 4.52 -13.80 2.78
N VAL A 257 5.76 -14.09 3.15
CA VAL A 257 6.34 -13.75 4.47
C VAL A 257 6.55 -12.25 4.65
N GLY A 258 6.97 -11.57 3.59
CA GLY A 258 7.24 -10.13 3.59
C GLY A 258 6.00 -9.24 3.74
N ARG A 259 4.80 -9.83 3.67
CA ARG A 259 3.49 -9.14 3.70
C ARG A 259 2.62 -9.51 4.90
N THR A 260 3.09 -10.42 5.74
CA THR A 260 2.38 -10.84 6.95
C THR A 260 2.37 -9.73 8.00
N VAL A 261 1.25 -9.52 8.69
CA VAL A 261 1.14 -8.61 9.84
C VAL A 261 1.16 -9.47 11.10
N ASN A 262 2.34 -9.64 11.71
CA ASN A 262 2.54 -10.62 12.78
C ASN A 262 1.61 -10.40 13.96
N ALA A 263 1.36 -9.13 14.33
CA ALA A 263 0.45 -8.79 15.42
C ALA A 263 -1.01 -9.21 15.20
N ALA A 264 -1.42 -9.48 13.95
CA ALA A 264 -2.79 -9.88 13.60
C ALA A 264 -2.92 -11.38 13.31
N MET A 265 -1.83 -12.16 13.33
CA MET A 265 -1.88 -13.59 13.07
C MET A 265 -2.56 -14.37 14.20
N THR A 266 -3.42 -15.30 13.81
CA THR A 266 -3.93 -16.38 14.67
C THR A 266 -2.89 -17.50 14.83
N ASP A 267 -3.15 -18.45 15.73
CA ASP A 267 -2.30 -19.65 15.86
C ASP A 267 -2.31 -20.50 14.57
N ALA A 268 -3.45 -20.56 13.88
CA ALA A 268 -3.56 -21.27 12.61
C ALA A 268 -2.69 -20.61 11.53
N ASP A 269 -2.73 -19.28 11.44
CA ASP A 269 -1.88 -18.53 10.50
C ASP A 269 -0.40 -18.76 10.79
N ARG A 270 -0.01 -18.78 12.07
CA ARG A 270 1.39 -19.03 12.48
C ARG A 270 1.85 -20.42 12.05
N GLN A 271 0.99 -21.42 12.21
CA GLN A 271 1.30 -22.78 11.78
C GLN A 271 1.40 -22.87 10.25
N GLU A 272 0.47 -22.27 9.51
CA GLU A 272 0.48 -22.22 8.04
C GLU A 272 1.75 -21.54 7.52
N GLN A 273 2.13 -20.40 8.09
CA GLN A 273 3.34 -19.67 7.71
C GLN A 273 4.62 -20.47 8.03
N ALA A 274 4.65 -21.21 9.14
CA ALA A 274 5.78 -22.08 9.48
C ALA A 274 5.93 -23.24 8.48
N ASP A 275 4.82 -23.86 8.08
CA ASP A 275 4.81 -24.93 7.09
C ASP A 275 5.21 -24.42 5.70
N TYR A 276 4.70 -23.26 5.29
CA TYR A 276 5.13 -22.56 4.08
C TYR A 276 6.63 -22.28 4.11
N SER A 277 7.13 -21.68 5.18
CA SER A 277 8.55 -21.30 5.30
C SER A 277 9.47 -22.52 5.17
N LYS A 278 9.08 -23.65 5.75
CA LYS A 278 9.83 -24.92 5.66
C LYS A 278 9.87 -25.47 4.22
N ALA A 279 8.83 -25.24 3.43
CA ALA A 279 8.75 -25.66 2.04
C ALA A 279 9.45 -24.67 1.09
N ALA A 280 9.07 -23.40 1.16
CA ALA A 280 9.50 -22.34 0.24
C ALA A 280 10.99 -21.98 0.39
N PHE A 281 11.56 -22.03 1.60
CA PHE A 281 12.96 -21.71 1.87
C PHE A 281 13.88 -22.94 1.96
N ARG A 282 13.41 -24.11 1.50
CA ARG A 282 14.27 -25.29 1.40
C ARG A 282 15.41 -25.03 0.42
N ARG A 283 16.61 -25.52 0.76
CA ARG A 283 17.76 -25.50 -0.15
C ARG A 283 17.45 -26.25 -1.45
N ASP A 284 17.85 -25.65 -2.56
CA ASP A 284 17.75 -26.29 -3.87
C ASP A 284 18.55 -27.60 -3.88
N ALA A 285 17.95 -28.66 -4.41
CA ALA A 285 18.52 -30.01 -4.36
C ALA A 285 19.77 -30.17 -5.24
N THR A 286 19.93 -29.30 -6.25
CA THR A 286 21.01 -29.38 -7.24
C THR A 286 22.22 -28.54 -6.82
N THR A 287 21.97 -27.31 -6.39
CA THR A 287 22.99 -26.32 -6.04
C THR A 287 23.30 -26.29 -4.54
N GLY A 288 22.40 -26.82 -3.70
CA GLY A 288 22.52 -26.80 -2.24
C GLY A 288 22.33 -25.41 -1.61
N LEU A 289 22.02 -24.37 -2.40
CA LEU A 289 21.86 -23.01 -1.93
C LEU A 289 20.41 -22.75 -1.47
N PRO A 290 20.19 -21.97 -0.40
CA PRO A 290 18.86 -21.53 -0.04
C PRO A 290 18.38 -20.43 -1.01
N PRO A 291 17.06 -20.30 -1.25
CA PRO A 291 16.52 -19.24 -2.10
C PRO A 291 16.67 -17.85 -1.48
N VAL A 292 16.96 -17.76 -0.18
CA VAL A 292 17.27 -16.52 0.55
C VAL A 292 18.45 -16.79 1.48
N ALA A 293 19.39 -15.85 1.52
CA ALA A 293 20.53 -15.86 2.43
C ALA A 293 20.62 -14.54 3.19
N GLN A 294 20.94 -14.63 4.48
CA GLN A 294 21.33 -13.48 5.29
C GLN A 294 22.84 -13.54 5.53
N THR A 295 23.52 -12.42 5.30
CA THR A 295 24.97 -12.30 5.41
C THR A 295 25.36 -10.97 6.08
N SER A 296 26.60 -10.87 6.55
CA SER A 296 27.17 -9.63 7.13
C SER A 296 28.44 -9.22 6.37
N PRO A 297 28.32 -8.65 5.15
CA PRO A 297 29.47 -8.41 4.28
C PRO A 297 30.56 -7.49 4.84
N SER A 298 30.21 -6.52 5.70
CA SER A 298 31.19 -5.61 6.31
C SER A 298 31.87 -6.17 7.57
N GLU A 299 31.44 -7.32 8.06
CA GLU A 299 31.89 -7.94 9.32
C GLU A 299 31.62 -7.13 10.61
N LYS A 300 30.84 -6.03 10.53
CA LYS A 300 30.55 -5.15 11.68
C LYS A 300 29.68 -5.80 12.77
N GLY A 301 29.11 -6.96 12.49
CA GLY A 301 28.24 -7.70 13.40
C GLY A 301 26.76 -7.31 13.26
N PRO A 302 25.94 -7.64 14.27
CA PRO A 302 24.49 -7.44 14.21
C PRO A 302 24.09 -5.96 14.29
N MET A 303 22.84 -5.69 13.94
CA MET A 303 22.25 -4.34 14.01
C MET A 303 22.35 -3.77 15.42
N PRO A 304 22.86 -2.53 15.60
CA PRO A 304 22.89 -1.86 16.88
C PRO A 304 21.49 -1.81 17.53
N PRO A 305 21.37 -2.06 18.84
CA PRO A 305 20.07 -2.13 19.51
C PRO A 305 19.20 -0.90 19.31
N GLU A 306 19.78 0.29 19.28
CA GLU A 306 19.03 1.53 19.08
C GLU A 306 18.42 1.62 17.67
N LEU A 307 19.15 1.20 16.63
CA LEU A 307 18.61 1.11 15.28
C LEU A 307 17.56 0.00 15.18
N ALA A 308 17.79 -1.15 15.83
CA ALA A 308 16.82 -2.24 15.87
C ALA A 308 15.48 -1.80 16.49
N ARG A 309 15.48 -0.94 17.51
CA ARG A 309 14.24 -0.38 18.11
C ARG A 309 13.50 0.57 17.17
N VAL A 310 14.21 1.29 16.30
CA VAL A 310 13.60 2.11 15.25
C VAL A 310 12.92 1.21 14.22
N MET A 311 13.61 0.15 13.80
CA MET A 311 13.19 -0.80 12.76
C MET A 311 12.14 -1.82 13.23
N ALA A 312 12.03 -2.08 14.53
CA ALA A 312 11.21 -3.14 15.10
C ALA A 312 9.75 -3.22 14.58
N PRO A 313 8.98 -2.11 14.48
CA PRO A 313 7.60 -2.19 14.00
C PRO A 313 7.48 -2.18 12.47
N LEU A 314 8.60 -2.10 11.74
CA LEU A 314 8.59 -1.82 10.31
C LEU A 314 7.89 -2.93 9.52
N HIS A 315 8.10 -4.19 9.89
CA HIS A 315 7.50 -5.33 9.20
C HIS A 315 5.96 -5.22 9.22
N ASP A 316 5.34 -5.20 10.39
CA ASP A 316 3.88 -5.08 10.50
C ASP A 316 3.33 -3.79 9.86
N GLU A 317 3.99 -2.65 10.06
CA GLU A 317 3.51 -1.38 9.49
C GLU A 317 3.60 -1.35 7.96
N LEU A 318 4.60 -1.98 7.36
CA LEU A 318 4.70 -2.06 5.91
C LEU A 318 3.81 -3.14 5.32
N SER A 319 3.66 -4.27 6.01
CA SER A 319 2.76 -5.36 5.63
C SER A 319 1.31 -4.89 5.54
N LYS A 320 0.85 -4.03 6.47
CA LYS A 320 -0.48 -3.38 6.38
C LYS A 320 -0.69 -2.57 5.09
N ARG A 321 0.41 -2.09 4.49
CA ARG A 321 0.46 -1.22 3.31
C ARG A 321 0.93 -1.97 2.05
N SER A 322 1.02 -3.30 2.12
CA SER A 322 1.27 -4.12 0.94
C SER A 322 -0.06 -4.48 0.27
N SER A 323 -0.13 -4.31 -1.05
CA SER A 323 -1.27 -4.75 -1.88
C SER A 323 -1.42 -6.28 -1.87
N GLY A 324 -2.58 -6.78 -2.32
CA GLY A 324 -2.99 -8.18 -2.23
C GLY A 324 -2.34 -9.13 -3.24
N ASP A 325 -1.84 -8.60 -4.34
CA ASP A 325 -1.39 -9.29 -5.55
C ASP A 325 -0.10 -10.11 -5.37
N LEU A 326 -0.05 -11.27 -6.04
CA LEU A 326 1.08 -12.18 -6.02
C LEU A 326 1.64 -12.35 -7.44
N PRO A 327 2.94 -12.66 -7.58
CA PRO A 327 3.53 -12.99 -8.87
C PRO A 327 2.76 -14.05 -9.66
N ALA A 328 2.23 -15.08 -8.99
CA ALA A 328 1.49 -16.17 -9.63
C ALA A 328 0.17 -15.73 -10.28
N ASP A 329 -0.36 -14.55 -9.96
CA ASP A 329 -1.56 -14.01 -10.58
C ASP A 329 -1.30 -13.53 -12.02
N TYR A 330 -0.08 -13.07 -12.30
CA TYR A 330 0.24 -12.32 -13.53
C TYR A 330 1.52 -12.79 -14.24
N GLU A 331 2.28 -13.72 -13.65
CA GLU A 331 3.46 -14.35 -14.25
C GLU A 331 3.26 -15.86 -14.43
N PRO A 332 3.55 -16.41 -15.63
CA PRO A 332 3.26 -17.81 -15.95
C PRO A 332 4.25 -18.81 -15.34
N ASN A 333 5.45 -18.37 -14.93
CA ASN A 333 6.57 -19.26 -14.57
C ASN A 333 6.90 -19.21 -13.08
N VAL A 334 5.89 -19.36 -12.22
CA VAL A 334 6.09 -19.46 -10.77
C VAL A 334 6.04 -20.92 -10.34
N GLN A 335 7.01 -21.36 -9.52
CA GLN A 335 7.00 -22.72 -8.99
C GLN A 335 5.75 -22.96 -8.12
N PRO A 336 5.06 -24.12 -8.24
CA PRO A 336 3.84 -24.39 -7.47
C PRO A 336 4.00 -24.22 -5.95
N ALA A 337 5.16 -24.56 -5.39
CA ALA A 337 5.46 -24.42 -3.97
C ALA A 337 5.50 -22.95 -3.48
N TRP A 338 5.69 -21.99 -4.40
CA TRP A 338 5.74 -20.56 -4.13
C TRP A 338 4.46 -19.83 -4.59
N ALA A 339 3.61 -20.53 -5.35
CA ALA A 339 2.38 -19.99 -5.92
C ALA A 339 1.17 -20.11 -4.97
N ALA A 340 1.29 -20.88 -3.87
CA ALA A 340 0.22 -21.03 -2.90
C ALA A 340 0.12 -19.78 -2.01
N PRO A 341 -0.99 -19.02 -2.07
CA PRO A 341 -1.22 -17.92 -1.13
C PRO A 341 -1.49 -18.48 0.27
N LEU A 342 -0.98 -17.81 1.30
CA LEU A 342 -1.38 -18.08 2.68
C LEU A 342 -2.76 -17.46 2.95
N SER A 343 -3.57 -18.12 3.77
CA SER A 343 -4.90 -17.63 4.15
C SER A 343 -4.89 -16.28 4.87
N PHE A 344 -3.75 -15.92 5.46
CA PHE A 344 -3.52 -14.60 6.07
C PHE A 344 -3.12 -13.52 5.06
N ASP A 345 -2.48 -13.90 3.94
CA ASP A 345 -2.02 -12.95 2.92
C ASP A 345 -3.14 -12.59 1.94
N ARG A 346 -4.10 -13.50 1.77
CA ARG A 346 -5.16 -13.41 0.78
C ARG A 346 -6.44 -14.07 1.28
N ASP A 347 -7.55 -13.35 1.13
CA ASP A 347 -8.88 -13.91 1.40
C ASP A 347 -9.24 -14.96 0.34
N ALA A 348 -10.04 -15.97 0.71
CA ALA A 348 -10.48 -17.01 -0.21
C ALA A 348 -11.31 -16.47 -1.38
N ALA A 349 -11.96 -15.31 -1.22
CA ALA A 349 -12.72 -14.62 -2.24
C ALA A 349 -11.88 -13.62 -3.08
N TYR A 350 -10.55 -13.61 -2.93
CA TYR A 350 -9.70 -12.75 -3.75
C TYR A 350 -9.87 -13.03 -5.24
N ASP A 351 -10.16 -11.98 -6.00
CA ASP A 351 -10.34 -12.05 -7.45
C ASP A 351 -9.28 -11.15 -8.14
N PRO A 352 -8.24 -11.75 -8.75
CA PRO A 352 -7.21 -10.99 -9.45
C PRO A 352 -7.75 -10.24 -10.68
N SER A 353 -8.97 -10.55 -11.14
CA SER A 353 -9.57 -9.94 -12.33
C SER A 353 -9.90 -8.46 -12.15
N TRP A 354 -10.00 -7.96 -10.91
CA TRP A 354 -10.19 -6.54 -10.61
C TRP A 354 -8.95 -5.70 -10.91
N LEU A 355 -7.77 -6.28 -10.87
CA LEU A 355 -6.54 -5.64 -11.30
C LEU A 355 -6.31 -5.89 -12.79
N ARG A 356 -5.53 -5.01 -13.43
CA ARG A 356 -5.16 -5.11 -14.85
C ARG A 356 -3.67 -5.41 -15.05
N TYR A 357 -3.04 -6.05 -14.06
CA TYR A 357 -1.61 -6.37 -14.09
C TYR A 357 -1.23 -7.48 -15.10
N ASP A 358 -2.22 -8.12 -15.74
CA ASP A 358 -2.05 -8.94 -16.94
C ASP A 358 -1.86 -8.09 -18.21
N GLU A 359 -2.37 -6.87 -18.24
CA GLU A 359 -2.34 -5.96 -19.40
C GLU A 359 -1.30 -4.84 -19.26
N VAL A 360 -1.16 -4.28 -18.06
CA VAL A 360 -0.30 -3.13 -17.75
C VAL A 360 0.61 -3.39 -16.56
N ASP A 361 1.71 -2.65 -16.45
CA ASP A 361 2.54 -2.63 -15.25
C ASP A 361 1.96 -1.69 -14.16
N ILE A 362 2.61 -1.61 -13.00
CA ILE A 362 2.22 -0.72 -11.88
C ILE A 362 2.30 0.77 -12.23
N TYR A 363 2.86 1.14 -13.38
CA TYR A 363 2.90 2.49 -13.91
C TYR A 363 1.77 2.78 -14.90
N GLY A 364 0.96 1.78 -15.24
CA GLY A 364 -0.13 1.89 -16.20
C GLY A 364 0.36 1.88 -17.65
N GLU A 365 1.56 1.36 -17.89
CA GLU A 365 2.14 1.17 -19.22
C GLU A 365 1.92 -0.27 -19.70
N PRO A 366 1.72 -0.52 -21.01
CA PRO A 366 1.52 -1.86 -21.53
C PRO A 366 2.68 -2.80 -21.19
N ARG A 367 2.38 -4.06 -20.85
CA ARG A 367 3.42 -5.08 -20.67
C ARG A 367 4.12 -5.38 -21.99
N GLY A 368 5.46 -5.30 -21.99
CA GLY A 368 6.33 -5.58 -23.14
C GLY A 368 6.58 -7.07 -23.40
#